data_AF-A0A954C0E2-F1
#
_entry.id   AF-A0A954C0E2-F1
#
_cell.length_a   1.000
_cell.length_b   1.000
_cell.length_c   1.000
_cell.angle_alpha   90.00
_cell.angle_beta   90.00
_cell.angle_gamma   90.00
#
_symmetry.space_group_name_H-M   'P 1'
#
loop_
_entity.id
_entity.type
_entity.pdbx_description
1 polymer ?
#
loop_
_entity_poly.entity_id
_entity_poly.type
_entity_poly.pdbx_seq_one_letter_code
_entity_poly.pdbx_strand_id
1 'polypeptide(L)'
;RATDEPGGLLRGMRYAAMFDRVVIEYAQDPGLASGAMNAGYEATLAGLPGIPSVSEELAIARACMFAREAGCHYHAALLSTRNAVRAVKRAQKLGVSVTSEVCAHHLAFTDDVVRRAYDTHYKVFPPFRRSEDIGWLKRGLRENVISCITSGHRPVPPQEKELEFGRAPFGAVGLETTLGATITHLVNTGELSLSAALAKLTVNPARVLRLHERKGAIADGLDGDLCIFDPSLEWEVRPEALSSHSKNSPFIGAKLQGRAKFVVTRGRVFDLA
;
A
#
# COMPACT_ATOMS: atom_id res chain seq x y z
N ARG A 1 -19.57 4.84 1.41
CA ARG A 1 -18.51 5.12 2.42
C ARG A 1 -18.68 6.57 2.89
N ALA A 2 -18.30 6.90 4.13
CA ALA A 2 -18.41 8.28 4.64
C ALA A 2 -17.63 9.32 3.81
N THR A 3 -16.67 8.84 3.00
CA THR A 3 -15.79 9.60 2.10
C THR A 3 -16.39 9.88 0.72
N ASP A 4 -17.51 9.23 0.37
CA ASP A 4 -18.11 9.34 -0.96
C ASP A 4 -18.83 10.69 -1.14
N GLU A 5 -19.27 11.29 -0.04
CA GLU A 5 -19.81 12.65 -0.01
C GLU A 5 -18.79 13.64 0.57
N PRO A 6 -18.45 14.73 -0.15
CA PRO A 6 -17.47 15.71 0.31
C PRO A 6 -17.79 16.31 1.68
N GLY A 7 -19.06 16.60 1.96
CA GLY A 7 -19.51 17.15 3.24
C GLY A 7 -19.35 16.16 4.41
N GLY A 8 -19.53 14.86 4.17
CA GLY A 8 -19.31 13.81 5.16
C GLY A 8 -17.85 13.72 5.57
N LEU A 9 -16.94 13.71 4.59
CA LEU A 9 -15.50 13.68 4.83
C LEU A 9 -15.03 14.89 5.66
N LEU A 10 -15.42 16.12 5.27
CA LEU A 10 -15.01 17.33 5.98
C LEU A 10 -15.51 17.35 7.44
N ARG A 11 -16.76 16.94 7.69
CA ARG A 11 -17.29 16.83 9.05
C ARG A 11 -16.54 15.78 9.87
N GLY A 12 -16.26 14.61 9.28
CA GLY A 12 -15.49 13.56 9.93
C GLY A 12 -14.08 14.01 10.29
N MET A 13 -13.41 14.76 9.39
CA MET A 13 -12.09 15.34 9.64
C MET A 13 -12.10 16.36 10.78
N ARG A 14 -13.10 17.25 10.83
CA ARG A 14 -13.27 18.20 11.96
C ARG A 14 -13.46 17.47 13.28
N TYR A 15 -14.28 16.42 13.30
CA TYR A 15 -14.50 15.62 14.51
C TYR A 15 -13.22 14.89 14.94
N ALA A 16 -12.51 14.25 14.01
CA ALA A 16 -11.25 13.55 14.30
C ALA A 16 -10.17 14.49 14.87
N ALA A 17 -10.11 15.74 14.39
CA ALA A 17 -9.19 16.75 14.90
C ALA A 17 -9.42 17.05 16.39
N MET A 18 -10.66 17.04 16.89
CA MET A 18 -10.98 17.28 18.30
C MET A 18 -10.35 16.25 19.25
N PHE A 19 -10.11 15.03 18.75
CA PHE A 19 -9.54 13.92 19.53
C PHE A 19 -8.09 13.64 19.18
N ASP A 20 -7.48 14.51 18.36
CA ASP A 20 -6.11 14.33 17.89
C ASP A 20 -5.94 12.93 17.25
N ARG A 21 -6.85 12.60 16.30
CA ARG A 21 -6.86 11.32 15.58
C ARG A 21 -6.58 11.51 14.10
N VAL A 22 -6.00 10.47 13.49
CA VAL A 22 -5.72 10.41 12.06
C VAL A 22 -6.94 9.93 11.29
N VAL A 23 -7.24 10.59 10.16
CA VAL A 23 -8.24 10.12 9.19
C VAL A 23 -7.51 9.39 8.07
N ILE A 24 -7.76 8.08 7.95
CA ILE A 24 -7.21 7.23 6.89
C ILE A 24 -8.27 7.05 5.81
N GLU A 25 -7.91 7.30 4.55
CA GLU A 25 -8.82 7.17 3.42
C GLU A 25 -8.20 6.34 2.30
N TYR A 26 -8.94 5.34 1.83
CA TYR A 26 -8.72 4.72 0.52
C TYR A 26 -9.29 5.65 -0.55
N ALA A 27 -8.49 6.65 -0.95
CA ALA A 27 -8.95 7.79 -1.72
C ALA A 27 -9.20 7.44 -3.19
N GLN A 28 -10.47 7.29 -3.54
CA GLN A 28 -10.95 7.04 -4.89
C GLN A 28 -12.30 7.73 -5.08
N ASP A 29 -12.49 8.34 -6.25
CA ASP A 29 -13.78 8.90 -6.61
C ASP A 29 -14.75 7.78 -7.04
N PRO A 30 -15.90 7.60 -6.37
CA PRO A 30 -16.80 6.48 -6.64
C PRO A 30 -17.40 6.51 -8.04
N GLY A 31 -17.54 7.70 -8.65
CA GLY A 31 -18.06 7.85 -10.02
C GLY A 31 -17.02 7.52 -11.10
N LEU A 32 -15.75 7.46 -10.75
CA LEU A 32 -14.64 7.18 -11.66
C LEU A 32 -13.92 5.87 -11.38
N ALA A 33 -14.09 5.29 -10.18
CA ALA A 33 -13.43 4.07 -9.76
C ALA A 33 -14.03 2.78 -10.35
N SER A 34 -15.00 2.88 -11.26
CA SER A 34 -15.59 1.72 -11.94
C SER A 34 -14.63 1.17 -13.01
N GLY A 35 -14.24 -0.09 -12.88
CA GLY A 35 -13.40 -0.77 -13.86
C GLY A 35 -12.72 -2.01 -13.28
N ALA A 36 -11.80 -2.61 -14.04
CA ALA A 36 -11.11 -3.84 -13.68
C ALA A 36 -9.58 -3.70 -13.58
N MET A 37 -8.98 -2.75 -14.30
CA MET A 37 -7.53 -2.48 -14.28
C MET A 37 -7.24 -0.99 -14.55
N ASN A 38 -5.98 -0.59 -14.73
CA ASN A 38 -5.64 0.80 -15.08
C ASN A 38 -6.20 1.21 -16.44
N ALA A 39 -6.87 2.37 -16.54
CA ALA A 39 -7.29 2.89 -17.83
C ALA A 39 -6.08 3.34 -18.67
N GLY A 40 -6.01 2.83 -19.90
CA GLY A 40 -4.95 3.18 -20.83
C GLY A 40 -4.75 2.10 -21.88
N TYR A 41 -3.57 2.16 -22.50
CA TYR A 41 -3.16 1.27 -23.59
C TYR A 41 -3.37 -0.22 -23.26
N GLU A 42 -2.89 -0.67 -22.10
CA GLU A 42 -2.98 -2.09 -21.70
C GLU A 42 -4.44 -2.56 -21.52
N ALA A 43 -5.31 -1.73 -20.96
CA ALA A 43 -6.74 -2.04 -20.82
C ALA A 43 -7.46 -2.10 -22.17
N THR A 44 -7.14 -1.19 -23.09
CA THR A 44 -7.69 -1.21 -24.46
C THR A 44 -7.33 -2.50 -25.18
N LEU A 45 -6.06 -2.94 -25.09
CA LEU A 45 -5.64 -4.20 -25.69
C LEU A 45 -6.24 -5.42 -25.00
N ALA A 46 -6.40 -5.39 -23.69
CA ALA A 46 -7.01 -6.48 -22.92
C ALA A 46 -8.54 -6.57 -23.09
N GLY A 47 -9.18 -5.57 -23.70
CA GLY A 47 -10.64 -5.48 -23.79
C GLY A 47 -11.32 -5.31 -22.42
N LEU A 48 -10.62 -4.72 -21.45
CA LEU A 48 -11.11 -4.57 -20.06
C LEU A 48 -11.47 -3.12 -19.75
N PRO A 49 -12.52 -2.88 -18.94
CA PRO A 49 -12.84 -1.53 -18.49
C PRO A 49 -11.73 -1.02 -17.56
N GLY A 50 -11.27 0.21 -17.83
CA GLY A 50 -10.18 0.83 -17.08
C GLY A 50 -10.66 1.80 -16.00
N ILE A 51 -9.95 1.85 -14.88
CA ILE A 51 -10.08 2.85 -13.83
C ILE A 51 -9.06 3.96 -14.12
N PRO A 52 -9.49 5.19 -14.46
CA PRO A 52 -8.58 6.29 -14.73
C PRO A 52 -7.83 6.74 -13.47
N SER A 53 -6.57 7.17 -13.64
CA SER A 53 -5.74 7.68 -12.54
C SER A 53 -6.40 8.84 -11.80
N VAL A 54 -7.14 9.70 -12.52
CA VAL A 54 -7.84 10.87 -11.94
C VAL A 54 -8.85 10.50 -10.85
N SER A 55 -9.35 9.26 -10.82
CA SER A 55 -10.17 8.74 -9.71
C SER A 55 -9.46 8.89 -8.36
N GLU A 56 -8.18 8.51 -8.31
CA GLU A 56 -7.35 8.63 -7.10
C GLU A 56 -6.91 10.08 -6.87
N GLU A 57 -6.43 10.73 -7.93
CA GLU A 57 -5.82 12.05 -7.87
C GLU A 57 -6.80 13.11 -7.36
N LEU A 58 -8.04 13.07 -7.85
CA LEU A 58 -9.11 13.98 -7.44
C LEU A 58 -9.45 13.80 -5.96
N ALA A 59 -9.62 12.56 -5.52
CA ALA A 59 -9.97 12.23 -4.13
C ALA A 59 -8.89 12.71 -3.16
N ILE A 60 -7.61 12.44 -3.45
CA ILE A 60 -6.49 12.87 -2.59
C ILE A 60 -6.34 14.39 -2.57
N ALA A 61 -6.45 15.06 -3.71
CA ALA A 61 -6.36 16.53 -3.77
C ALA A 61 -7.45 17.19 -2.91
N ARG A 62 -8.69 16.71 -3.04
CA ARG A 62 -9.84 17.15 -2.23
C ARG A 62 -9.59 16.91 -0.75
N ALA A 63 -9.19 15.70 -0.38
CA ALA A 63 -8.96 15.34 1.02
C ALA A 63 -7.84 16.18 1.66
N CYS A 64 -6.78 16.50 0.92
CA CYS A 64 -5.73 17.42 1.39
C CYS A 64 -6.26 18.84 1.65
N MET A 65 -7.18 19.34 0.81
CA MET A 65 -7.83 20.63 1.04
C MET A 65 -8.70 20.61 2.31
N PHE A 66 -9.44 19.53 2.52
CA PHE A 66 -10.28 19.34 3.71
C PHE A 66 -9.46 19.17 4.97
N ALA A 67 -8.35 18.43 4.91
CA ALA A 67 -7.44 18.27 6.04
C ALA A 67 -6.86 19.62 6.49
N ARG A 68 -6.49 20.48 5.53
CA ARG A 68 -6.06 21.85 5.81
C ARG A 68 -7.14 22.68 6.49
N GLU A 69 -8.36 22.64 5.95
CA GLU A 69 -9.53 23.37 6.48
C GLU A 69 -9.93 22.89 7.87
N ALA A 70 -9.88 21.58 8.11
CA ALA A 70 -10.27 20.95 9.37
C ALA A 70 -9.17 20.99 10.43
N GLY A 71 -7.92 21.29 10.06
CA GLY A 71 -6.77 21.14 10.95
C GLY A 71 -6.51 19.69 11.39
N CYS A 72 -6.93 18.71 10.59
CA CYS A 72 -6.81 17.29 10.95
C CYS A 72 -5.55 16.66 10.36
N HIS A 73 -5.10 15.55 10.95
CA HIS A 73 -4.09 14.69 10.33
C HIS A 73 -4.76 13.74 9.34
N TYR A 74 -4.40 13.87 8.06
CA TYR A 74 -4.87 12.99 6.99
C TYR A 74 -3.81 11.97 6.58
N HIS A 75 -4.22 10.74 6.33
CA HIS A 75 -3.39 9.69 5.79
C HIS A 75 -4.00 9.13 4.50
N ALA A 76 -3.34 9.40 3.36
CA ALA A 76 -3.74 8.90 2.06
C ALA A 76 -3.26 7.46 1.89
N ALA A 77 -4.20 6.51 1.88
CA ALA A 77 -3.89 5.09 1.79
C ALA A 77 -3.67 4.63 0.34
N LEU A 78 -2.70 3.73 0.16
CA LEU A 78 -2.44 2.98 -1.07
C LEU A 78 -2.25 3.82 -2.34
N LEU A 79 -1.37 4.84 -2.31
CA LEU A 79 -1.07 5.64 -3.50
C LEU A 79 -0.64 4.75 -4.67
N SER A 80 -1.16 5.03 -5.87
CA SER A 80 -0.77 4.32 -7.09
C SER A 80 -0.31 5.24 -8.22
N THR A 81 -0.61 6.54 -8.16
CA THR A 81 -0.42 7.47 -9.29
C THR A 81 0.63 8.54 -9.02
N ARG A 82 1.31 8.99 -10.09
CA ARG A 82 2.24 10.12 -10.07
C ARG A 82 1.65 11.38 -9.45
N ASN A 83 0.44 11.75 -9.86
CA ASN A 83 -0.16 13.01 -9.46
C ASN A 83 -0.71 12.96 -8.03
N ALA A 84 -1.09 11.79 -7.51
CA ALA A 84 -1.34 11.62 -6.09
C ALA A 84 -0.11 11.93 -5.24
N VAL A 85 1.07 11.41 -5.62
CA VAL A 85 2.34 11.75 -4.97
C VAL A 85 2.59 13.26 -5.01
N ARG A 86 2.35 13.91 -6.16
CA ARG A 86 2.48 15.37 -6.29
C ARG A 86 1.50 16.14 -5.41
N ALA A 87 0.26 15.67 -5.29
CA ALA A 87 -0.76 16.29 -4.45
C ALA A 87 -0.36 16.23 -2.97
N VAL A 88 0.05 15.06 -2.48
CA VAL A 88 0.56 14.89 -1.11
C VAL A 88 1.79 15.77 -0.87
N LYS A 89 2.77 15.75 -1.78
CA LYS A 89 3.97 16.61 -1.69
C LYS A 89 3.62 18.10 -1.61
N ARG A 90 2.65 18.55 -2.41
CA ARG A 90 2.18 19.94 -2.38
C ARG A 90 1.51 20.27 -1.05
N ALA A 91 0.67 19.40 -0.54
CA ALA A 91 -0.01 19.60 0.75
C ALA A 91 1.01 19.67 1.90
N GLN A 92 2.00 18.78 1.94
CA GLN A 92 3.10 18.81 2.91
C GLN A 92 3.88 20.14 2.85
N LYS A 93 4.21 20.63 1.65
CA LYS A 93 4.88 21.93 1.48
C LYS A 93 4.06 23.12 1.97
N LEU A 94 2.74 22.99 2.00
CA LEU A 94 1.82 24.00 2.53
C LEU A 94 1.57 23.85 4.03
N GLY A 95 2.31 22.97 4.73
CA GLY A 95 2.18 22.73 6.16
C GLY A 95 0.94 21.91 6.55
N VAL A 96 0.26 21.29 5.59
CA VAL A 96 -0.87 20.40 5.90
C VAL A 96 -0.35 19.14 6.55
N SER A 97 -0.96 18.72 7.66
CA SER A 97 -0.66 17.46 8.34
C SER A 97 -1.17 16.29 7.49
N VAL A 98 -0.33 15.86 6.53
CA VAL A 98 -0.64 14.78 5.60
C VAL A 98 0.51 13.78 5.50
N THR A 99 0.14 12.50 5.59
CA THR A 99 1.03 11.35 5.40
C THR A 99 0.43 10.43 4.34
N SER A 100 1.24 9.52 3.80
CA SER A 100 0.75 8.57 2.80
C SER A 100 1.49 7.24 2.86
N GLU A 101 0.86 6.23 2.28
CA GLU A 101 1.43 4.88 2.14
C GLU A 101 1.27 4.33 0.71
N VAL A 102 2.04 3.29 0.42
CA VAL A 102 1.98 2.53 -0.84
C VAL A 102 2.06 1.04 -0.54
N CYS A 103 1.36 0.21 -1.30
CA CYS A 103 1.53 -1.25 -1.15
C CYS A 103 2.83 -1.71 -1.78
N ALA A 104 3.47 -2.70 -1.17
CA ALA A 104 4.70 -3.29 -1.74
C ALA A 104 4.50 -3.86 -3.16
N HIS A 105 3.32 -4.41 -3.48
CA HIS A 105 3.04 -4.93 -4.82
C HIS A 105 2.98 -3.84 -5.90
N HIS A 106 2.56 -2.60 -5.59
CA HIS A 106 2.57 -1.49 -6.55
C HIS A 106 3.98 -1.03 -6.94
N LEU A 107 5.01 -1.48 -6.22
CA LEU A 107 6.42 -1.19 -6.51
C LEU A 107 7.07 -2.25 -7.38
N ALA A 108 6.38 -3.38 -7.59
CA ALA A 108 6.87 -4.57 -8.28
C ALA A 108 6.25 -4.75 -9.67
N PHE A 109 4.97 -4.40 -9.83
CA PHE A 109 4.20 -4.73 -11.03
C PHE A 109 3.58 -3.50 -11.69
N THR A 110 3.62 -3.50 -13.02
CA THR A 110 2.96 -2.54 -13.92
C THR A 110 1.67 -3.11 -14.49
N ASP A 111 0.85 -2.27 -15.13
CA ASP A 111 -0.42 -2.67 -15.74
C ASP A 111 -0.27 -3.67 -16.90
N ASP A 112 0.90 -3.76 -17.55
CA ASP A 112 1.15 -4.72 -18.64
C ASP A 112 1.05 -6.18 -18.17
N VAL A 113 1.39 -6.47 -16.91
CA VAL A 113 1.30 -7.84 -16.38
C VAL A 113 -0.14 -8.36 -16.42
N VAL A 114 -1.12 -7.47 -16.21
CA VAL A 114 -2.54 -7.82 -16.25
C VAL A 114 -2.93 -8.26 -17.65
N ARG A 115 -2.51 -7.53 -18.68
CA ARG A 115 -2.79 -7.91 -20.07
C ARG A 115 -2.09 -9.22 -20.45
N ARG A 116 -0.83 -9.39 -20.06
CA ARG A 116 0.00 -10.53 -20.48
C ARG A 116 -0.42 -11.84 -19.82
N ALA A 117 -0.68 -11.80 -18.51
CA ALA A 117 -1.05 -12.99 -17.75
C ALA A 117 -2.57 -13.25 -17.79
N TYR A 118 -3.38 -12.19 -17.89
CA TYR A 118 -4.84 -12.27 -17.78
C TYR A 118 -5.31 -13.01 -16.52
N ASP A 119 -4.57 -12.85 -15.43
CA ASP A 119 -4.75 -13.58 -14.17
C ASP A 119 -5.28 -12.64 -13.07
N THR A 120 -6.38 -13.04 -12.43
CA THR A 120 -7.08 -12.28 -11.39
C THR A 120 -6.26 -12.09 -10.11
N HIS A 121 -5.14 -12.79 -9.93
CA HIS A 121 -4.14 -12.51 -8.89
C HIS A 121 -3.54 -11.11 -9.03
N TYR A 122 -3.47 -10.57 -10.25
CA TYR A 122 -3.05 -9.20 -10.52
C TYR A 122 -4.17 -8.17 -10.41
N LYS A 123 -5.42 -8.59 -10.15
CA LYS A 123 -6.56 -7.69 -9.94
C LYS A 123 -6.55 -7.14 -8.50
N VAL A 124 -5.85 -6.03 -8.32
CA VAL A 124 -5.70 -5.29 -7.06
C VAL A 124 -6.34 -3.89 -7.11
N PHE A 125 -6.55 -3.27 -5.94
CA PHE A 125 -7.16 -1.94 -5.85
C PHE A 125 -6.38 -1.04 -4.87
N PRO A 126 -5.87 0.13 -5.31
CA PRO A 126 -5.94 0.65 -6.69
C PRO A 126 -5.23 -0.27 -7.70
N PRO A 127 -5.56 -0.25 -8.99
CA PRO A 127 -4.94 -1.15 -9.96
C PRO A 127 -3.46 -0.84 -10.15
N PHE A 128 -2.67 -1.82 -10.59
CA PHE A 128 -1.32 -1.57 -11.08
C PHE A 128 -1.35 -0.53 -12.19
N ARG A 129 -0.40 0.41 -12.16
CA ARG A 129 -0.32 1.55 -13.08
C ARG A 129 0.88 1.39 -14.02
N ARG A 130 1.15 2.42 -14.81
CA ARG A 130 2.28 2.41 -15.74
C ARG A 130 3.61 2.46 -14.99
N SER A 131 4.69 2.06 -15.66
CA SER A 131 6.05 2.13 -15.11
C SER A 131 6.45 3.53 -14.61
N GLU A 132 5.96 4.56 -15.30
CA GLU A 132 6.14 5.96 -14.91
C GLU A 132 5.58 6.24 -13.51
N ASP A 133 4.38 5.76 -13.20
CA ASP A 133 3.76 5.94 -11.89
C ASP A 133 4.57 5.24 -10.79
N ILE A 134 5.08 4.02 -11.05
CA ILE A 134 5.96 3.31 -10.12
C ILE A 134 7.23 4.11 -9.84
N GLY A 135 7.84 4.70 -10.86
CA GLY A 135 8.99 5.60 -10.70
C GLY A 135 8.67 6.77 -9.77
N TRP A 136 7.46 7.32 -9.83
CA TRP A 136 6.99 8.36 -8.92
C TRP A 136 6.70 7.86 -7.51
N LEU A 137 6.19 6.64 -7.34
CA LEU A 137 6.01 6.03 -6.02
C LEU A 137 7.38 5.81 -5.34
N LYS A 138 8.35 5.23 -6.07
CA LYS A 138 9.73 5.04 -5.59
C LYS A 138 10.39 6.37 -5.23
N ARG A 139 10.25 7.38 -6.08
CA ARG A 139 10.70 8.75 -5.78
C ARG A 139 10.02 9.32 -4.53
N GLY A 140 8.71 9.13 -4.39
CA GLY A 140 7.95 9.57 -3.22
C GLY A 140 8.44 8.93 -1.92
N LEU A 141 8.83 7.65 -1.97
CA LEU A 141 9.47 6.96 -0.85
C LEU A 141 10.85 7.56 -0.53
N ARG A 142 11.71 7.78 -1.53
CA ARG A 142 13.03 8.41 -1.35
C ARG A 142 12.97 9.80 -0.74
N GLU A 143 12.02 10.61 -1.20
CA GLU A 143 11.81 11.98 -0.73
C GLU A 143 10.94 12.06 0.55
N ASN A 144 10.55 10.92 1.14
CA ASN A 144 9.64 10.82 2.30
C ASN A 144 8.27 11.49 2.12
N VAL A 145 7.87 11.77 0.89
CA VAL A 145 6.49 12.14 0.55
C VAL A 145 5.55 10.98 0.89
N ILE A 146 6.00 9.76 0.58
CA ILE A 146 5.38 8.50 1.02
C ILE A 146 6.10 8.02 2.28
N SER A 147 5.35 8.02 3.38
CA SER A 147 5.87 7.79 4.73
C SER A 147 5.93 6.30 5.05
N CYS A 148 5.00 5.51 4.55
CA CYS A 148 4.84 4.10 4.93
C CYS A 148 4.80 3.17 3.72
N ILE A 149 5.18 1.90 3.93
CA ILE A 149 4.91 0.78 3.04
C ILE A 149 3.92 -0.13 3.77
N THR A 150 2.93 -0.64 3.05
CA THR A 150 1.91 -1.54 3.60
C THR A 150 1.77 -2.80 2.75
N SER A 151 1.14 -3.83 3.32
CA SER A 151 0.85 -5.07 2.60
C SER A 151 -0.35 -4.95 1.68
N GLY A 152 -1.29 -4.05 2.00
CA GLY A 152 -2.60 -4.00 1.36
C GLY A 152 -3.35 -5.34 1.43
N HIS A 153 -3.04 -6.18 2.44
CA HIS A 153 -3.49 -7.55 2.52
C HIS A 153 -5.03 -7.64 2.50
N ARG A 154 -5.55 -8.20 1.41
CA ARG A 154 -6.97 -8.39 1.15
C ARG A 154 -7.21 -9.80 0.62
N PRO A 155 -7.44 -10.78 1.53
CA PRO A 155 -7.70 -12.15 1.13
C PRO A 155 -9.03 -12.24 0.41
N VAL A 156 -9.06 -13.06 -0.64
CA VAL A 156 -10.26 -13.34 -1.45
C VAL A 156 -10.43 -14.85 -1.55
N PRO A 157 -11.64 -15.41 -1.40
CA PRO A 157 -11.86 -16.85 -1.60
C PRO A 157 -11.35 -17.33 -2.98
N PRO A 158 -10.70 -18.50 -3.08
CA PRO A 158 -10.17 -19.01 -4.35
C PRO A 158 -11.21 -19.02 -5.48
N GLN A 159 -12.43 -19.43 -5.17
CA GLN A 159 -13.54 -19.52 -6.14
C GLN A 159 -13.92 -18.16 -6.71
N GLU A 160 -13.77 -17.07 -5.94
CA GLU A 160 -14.03 -15.72 -6.44
C GLU A 160 -12.89 -15.21 -7.35
N LYS A 161 -11.67 -15.70 -7.15
CA LYS A 161 -10.54 -15.42 -8.05
C LYS A 161 -10.58 -16.25 -9.33
N GLU A 162 -11.31 -17.36 -9.37
CA GLU A 162 -11.48 -18.16 -10.59
C GLU A 162 -12.55 -17.61 -11.55
N LEU A 163 -13.25 -16.54 -11.17
CA LEU A 163 -14.19 -15.82 -12.04
C LEU A 163 -13.47 -15.10 -13.18
N GLU A 164 -14.24 -14.69 -14.21
CA GLU A 164 -13.72 -13.89 -15.31
C GLU A 164 -13.10 -12.59 -14.78
N PHE A 165 -12.02 -12.10 -15.41
CA PHE A 165 -11.25 -10.98 -14.89
C PHE A 165 -12.11 -9.75 -14.56
N GLY A 166 -13.11 -9.43 -15.39
CA GLY A 166 -14.06 -8.33 -15.13
C GLY A 166 -14.90 -8.52 -13.86
N ARG A 167 -15.26 -9.76 -13.52
CA ARG A 167 -16.17 -10.14 -12.43
C ARG A 167 -15.45 -10.50 -11.12
N ALA A 168 -14.23 -11.04 -11.21
CA ALA A 168 -13.43 -11.36 -10.03
C ALA A 168 -13.25 -10.11 -9.14
N PRO A 169 -13.26 -10.23 -7.81
CA PRO A 169 -13.10 -9.09 -6.92
C PRO A 169 -11.65 -8.62 -6.89
N PHE A 170 -11.48 -7.35 -6.55
CA PHE A 170 -10.17 -6.79 -6.24
C PHE A 170 -9.62 -7.34 -4.92
N GLY A 171 -8.33 -7.66 -4.89
CA GLY A 171 -7.63 -7.98 -3.66
C GLY A 171 -6.42 -8.87 -3.89
N ALA A 172 -5.43 -8.73 -3.03
CA ALA A 172 -4.27 -9.59 -2.97
C ALA A 172 -3.80 -9.81 -1.54
N VAL A 173 -3.32 -11.01 -1.21
CA VAL A 173 -2.58 -11.25 0.03
C VAL A 173 -1.15 -10.74 -0.13
N GLY A 174 -0.71 -9.94 0.85
CA GLY A 174 0.64 -9.37 0.85
C GLY A 174 1.40 -9.46 2.17
N LEU A 175 0.75 -9.85 3.29
CA LEU A 175 1.36 -9.80 4.63
C LEU A 175 2.70 -10.53 4.69
N GLU A 176 2.75 -11.73 4.13
CA GLU A 176 3.92 -12.62 4.17
C GLU A 176 4.99 -12.27 3.12
N THR A 177 4.61 -11.53 2.07
CA THR A 177 5.51 -11.15 0.97
C THR A 177 6.02 -9.71 1.08
N THR A 178 5.44 -8.88 1.95
CA THR A 178 5.73 -7.43 2.03
C THR A 178 7.20 -7.14 2.32
N LEU A 179 7.81 -7.84 3.27
CA LEU A 179 9.23 -7.66 3.60
C LEU A 179 10.11 -8.03 2.41
N GLY A 180 9.88 -9.21 1.83
CA GLY A 180 10.64 -9.70 0.69
C GLY A 180 10.49 -8.81 -0.55
N ALA A 181 9.28 -8.36 -0.85
CA ALA A 181 9.01 -7.44 -1.94
C ALA A 181 9.69 -6.08 -1.72
N THR A 182 9.68 -5.57 -0.48
CA THR A 182 10.35 -4.32 -0.12
C THR A 182 11.86 -4.41 -0.33
N ILE A 183 12.49 -5.49 0.15
CA ILE A 183 13.94 -5.69 -0.01
C ILE A 183 14.28 -5.87 -1.49
N THR A 184 13.57 -6.77 -2.18
CA THR A 184 13.83 -7.10 -3.60
C THR A 184 13.68 -5.90 -4.52
N HIS A 185 12.60 -5.12 -4.39
CA HIS A 185 12.27 -4.08 -5.37
C HIS A 185 12.76 -2.68 -4.99
N LEU A 186 13.18 -2.45 -3.75
CA LEU A 186 13.68 -1.15 -3.29
C LEU A 186 15.11 -1.19 -2.74
N VAL A 187 15.46 -2.17 -1.92
CA VAL A 187 16.79 -2.21 -1.29
C VAL A 187 17.82 -2.70 -2.28
N ASN A 188 17.57 -3.86 -2.90
CA ASN A 188 18.49 -4.48 -3.86
C ASN A 188 18.65 -3.66 -5.15
N THR A 189 17.65 -2.85 -5.50
CA THR A 189 17.67 -1.95 -6.66
C THR A 189 18.31 -0.60 -6.35
N GLY A 190 18.72 -0.35 -5.09
CA GLY A 190 19.36 0.90 -4.66
C GLY A 190 18.41 2.09 -4.49
N GLU A 191 17.09 1.89 -4.52
CA GLU A 191 16.12 2.96 -4.28
C GLU A 191 16.10 3.39 -2.82
N LEU A 192 16.32 2.49 -1.87
CA LEU A 192 16.40 2.79 -0.43
C LEU A 192 17.51 1.98 0.24
N SER A 193 18.09 2.52 1.30
CA SER A 193 18.88 1.68 2.23
C SER A 193 17.95 0.74 3.00
N LEU A 194 18.48 -0.38 3.52
CA LEU A 194 17.71 -1.31 4.34
C LEU A 194 17.06 -0.59 5.55
N SER A 195 17.81 0.27 6.24
CA SER A 195 17.28 1.04 7.38
C SER A 195 16.13 1.97 6.96
N ALA A 196 16.26 2.68 5.83
CA ALA A 196 15.20 3.54 5.32
C ALA A 196 13.95 2.74 4.92
N ALA A 197 14.12 1.56 4.32
CA ALA A 197 13.01 0.67 3.98
C ALA A 197 12.31 0.14 5.24
N LEU A 198 13.06 -0.35 6.23
CA LEU A 198 12.50 -0.82 7.51
C LEU A 198 11.77 0.28 8.26
N ALA A 199 12.30 1.52 8.26
CA ALA A 199 11.63 2.65 8.92
C ALA A 199 10.22 2.90 8.37
N LYS A 200 9.99 2.64 7.08
CA LYS A 200 8.68 2.75 6.42
C LYS A 200 7.71 1.61 6.77
N LEU A 201 8.22 0.50 7.31
CA LEU A 201 7.44 -0.65 7.79
C LEU A 201 7.24 -0.64 9.31
N THR A 202 8.06 0.11 10.07
CA THR A 202 8.07 0.07 11.55
C THR A 202 7.77 1.42 12.19
N VAL A 203 8.77 2.30 12.33
CA VAL A 203 8.66 3.54 13.11
C VAL A 203 7.72 4.56 12.46
N ASN A 204 7.69 4.65 11.12
CA ASN A 204 6.82 5.59 10.43
C ASN A 204 5.34 5.26 10.62
N PRO A 205 4.85 4.02 10.35
CA PRO A 205 3.45 3.70 10.63
C PRO A 205 3.11 3.82 12.11
N ALA A 206 4.04 3.48 13.03
CA ALA A 206 3.83 3.71 14.46
C ALA A 206 3.65 5.20 14.80
N ARG A 207 4.41 6.11 14.18
CA ARG A 207 4.24 7.56 14.35
C ARG A 207 2.91 8.05 13.77
N VAL A 208 2.57 7.63 12.56
CA VAL A 208 1.30 7.99 11.90
C VAL A 208 0.10 7.62 12.77
N LEU A 209 0.12 6.42 13.36
CA LEU A 209 -0.96 5.90 14.20
C LEU A 209 -0.85 6.34 15.67
N ARG A 210 0.15 7.16 16.03
CA ARG A 210 0.41 7.63 17.41
C ARG A 210 0.65 6.49 18.40
N LEU A 211 1.37 5.47 17.95
CA LEU A 211 1.78 4.29 18.74
C LEU A 211 3.28 4.28 19.05
N HIS A 212 4.02 5.29 18.60
CA HIS A 212 5.49 5.34 18.68
C HIS A 212 6.06 5.34 20.11
N GLU A 213 5.26 5.67 21.12
CA GLU A 213 5.64 5.53 22.54
C GLU A 213 5.80 4.06 22.97
N ARG A 214 5.20 3.12 22.24
CA ARG A 214 5.18 1.70 22.58
C ARG A 214 5.63 0.78 21.46
N LYS A 215 5.62 1.25 20.20
CA LYS A 215 5.82 0.44 19.00
C LYS A 215 6.78 1.08 18.00
N GLY A 216 7.30 0.24 17.09
CA GLY A 216 8.03 0.69 15.91
C GLY A 216 9.53 0.93 16.11
N ALA A 217 10.06 0.70 17.32
CA ALA A 217 11.48 0.76 17.62
C ALA A 217 11.88 -0.36 18.60
N ILE A 218 13.18 -0.65 18.65
CA ILE A 218 13.77 -1.59 19.61
C ILE A 218 14.50 -0.75 20.65
N ALA A 219 13.88 -0.59 21.82
CA ALA A 219 14.42 0.19 22.94
C ALA A 219 13.77 -0.26 24.26
N ASP A 220 14.45 -0.03 25.38
CA ASP A 220 13.92 -0.32 26.71
C ASP A 220 12.63 0.46 26.95
N GLY A 221 11.64 -0.20 27.58
CA GLY A 221 10.33 0.37 27.87
C GLY A 221 9.28 0.24 26.76
N LEU A 222 9.66 -0.18 25.55
CA LEU A 222 8.72 -0.46 24.46
C LEU A 222 8.19 -1.90 24.52
N ASP A 223 7.11 -2.18 23.77
CA ASP A 223 6.58 -3.54 23.65
C ASP A 223 7.66 -4.46 23.03
N GLY A 224 7.81 -5.67 23.57
CA GLY A 224 8.72 -6.70 23.07
C GLY A 224 8.29 -7.30 21.72
N ASP A 225 8.20 -6.44 20.70
CA ASP A 225 7.79 -6.76 19.33
C ASP A 225 9.02 -6.77 18.42
N LEU A 226 9.42 -7.95 17.93
CA LEU A 226 10.63 -8.15 17.13
C LEU A 226 10.32 -9.00 15.90
N CYS A 227 11.05 -8.75 14.80
CA CYS A 227 11.06 -9.62 13.63
C CYS A 227 12.52 -9.98 13.33
N ILE A 228 12.84 -11.27 13.41
CA ILE A 228 14.13 -11.82 13.02
C ILE A 228 13.98 -12.34 11.60
N PHE A 229 14.76 -11.79 10.68
CA PHE A 229 14.68 -12.12 9.26
C PHE A 229 16.09 -12.21 8.67
N ASP A 230 16.24 -13.01 7.63
CA ASP A 230 17.46 -13.06 6.84
C ASP A 230 17.27 -12.14 5.61
N PRO A 231 17.97 -11.01 5.51
CA PRO A 231 17.85 -10.09 4.37
C PRO A 231 18.41 -10.68 3.07
N SER A 232 19.25 -11.70 3.15
CA SER A 232 19.95 -12.30 2.02
C SER A 232 19.28 -13.57 1.48
N LEU A 233 18.38 -14.19 2.26
CA LEU A 233 17.70 -15.41 1.88
C LEU A 233 16.77 -15.19 0.67
N GLU A 234 17.09 -15.83 -0.44
CA GLU A 234 16.20 -15.96 -1.59
C GLU A 234 15.17 -17.07 -1.33
N TRP A 235 13.91 -16.81 -1.70
CA TRP A 235 12.85 -17.80 -1.65
C TRP A 235 11.84 -17.54 -2.77
N GLU A 236 11.21 -18.61 -3.24
CA GLU A 236 10.11 -18.54 -4.20
C GLU A 236 8.79 -18.47 -3.45
N VAL A 237 7.93 -17.53 -3.84
CA VAL A 237 6.60 -17.41 -3.26
C VAL A 237 5.72 -18.49 -3.87
N ARG A 238 5.44 -19.52 -3.08
CA ARG A 238 4.55 -20.64 -3.44
C ARG A 238 3.28 -20.61 -2.60
N PRO A 239 2.12 -21.06 -3.10
CA PRO A 239 0.88 -21.07 -2.32
C PRO A 239 1.02 -21.82 -0.99
N GLU A 240 1.78 -22.92 -0.97
CA GLU A 240 2.03 -23.77 0.20
C GLU A 240 2.90 -23.06 1.25
N ALA A 241 3.72 -22.10 0.83
CA ALA A 241 4.57 -21.32 1.72
C ALA A 241 3.82 -20.16 2.41
N LEU A 242 2.56 -19.90 2.02
CA LEU A 242 1.72 -18.88 2.63
C LEU A 242 0.86 -19.50 3.73
N SER A 243 0.84 -18.92 4.91
CA SER A 243 -0.03 -19.30 6.04
C SER A 243 -1.46 -18.78 5.86
N SER A 244 -1.63 -17.67 5.13
CA SER A 244 -2.96 -17.14 4.81
C SER A 244 -3.86 -18.21 4.18
N HIS A 245 -5.14 -18.23 4.60
CA HIS A 245 -6.13 -19.16 4.04
C HIS A 245 -6.36 -18.92 2.53
N SER A 246 -6.25 -17.66 2.11
CA SER A 246 -6.26 -17.33 0.68
C SER A 246 -4.85 -17.26 0.11
N LYS A 247 -4.71 -17.69 -1.14
CA LYS A 247 -3.47 -17.72 -1.92
C LYS A 247 -3.45 -16.69 -3.05
N ASN A 248 -4.39 -15.73 -3.06
CA ASN A 248 -4.51 -14.72 -4.10
C ASN A 248 -3.38 -13.68 -4.05
N SER A 249 -2.15 -14.03 -4.45
CA SER A 249 -1.03 -13.10 -4.47
C SER A 249 -0.51 -12.87 -5.90
N PRO A 250 -0.20 -11.63 -6.31
CA PRO A 250 0.46 -11.37 -7.59
C PRO A 250 1.92 -11.86 -7.60
N PHE A 251 2.46 -12.24 -6.43
CA PHE A 251 3.82 -12.75 -6.31
C PHE A 251 3.93 -14.26 -6.46
N ILE A 252 2.86 -15.02 -6.66
CA ILE A 252 2.99 -16.49 -6.83
C ILE A 252 3.95 -16.80 -7.99
N GLY A 253 4.95 -17.64 -7.73
CA GLY A 253 6.03 -18.00 -8.66
C GLY A 253 7.18 -16.98 -8.73
N ALA A 254 7.07 -15.82 -8.08
CA ALA A 254 8.15 -14.84 -8.01
C ALA A 254 9.21 -15.27 -6.99
N LYS A 255 10.47 -14.94 -7.30
CA LYS A 255 11.58 -15.02 -6.34
C LYS A 255 11.71 -13.69 -5.61
N LEU A 256 11.71 -13.75 -4.28
CA LEU A 256 11.94 -12.61 -3.40
C LEU A 256 13.16 -12.88 -2.51
N GLN A 257 13.86 -11.81 -2.14
CA GLN A 257 14.94 -11.84 -1.16
C GLN A 257 14.50 -11.16 0.12
N GLY A 258 14.86 -11.72 1.27
CA GLY A 258 14.41 -11.24 2.57
C GLY A 258 13.21 -12.01 3.09
N ARG A 259 13.40 -12.84 4.13
CA ARG A 259 12.31 -13.62 4.72
C ARG A 259 12.36 -13.61 6.24
N ALA A 260 11.22 -13.31 6.86
CA ALA A 260 11.05 -13.44 8.30
C ALA A 260 11.15 -14.91 8.72
N LYS A 261 11.85 -15.15 9.82
CA LYS A 261 12.09 -16.47 10.42
C LYS A 261 11.39 -16.61 11.76
N PHE A 262 11.49 -15.57 12.58
CA PHE A 262 10.81 -15.52 13.88
C PHE A 262 10.15 -14.17 14.07
N VAL A 263 9.00 -14.19 14.74
CA VAL A 263 8.35 -12.97 15.23
C VAL A 263 8.15 -13.11 16.71
N VAL A 264 8.50 -12.05 17.45
CA VAL A 264 8.19 -11.91 18.86
C VAL A 264 7.09 -10.88 18.97
N THR A 265 6.02 -11.18 19.69
CA THR A 265 4.93 -10.23 19.97
C THR A 265 4.75 -10.15 21.48
N ARG A 266 4.98 -8.98 22.06
CA ARG A 266 4.92 -8.74 23.51
C ARG A 266 5.66 -9.81 24.33
N GLY A 267 6.85 -10.21 23.85
CA GLY A 267 7.69 -11.23 24.49
C GLY A 267 7.33 -12.68 24.17
N ARG A 268 6.21 -12.97 23.49
CA ARG A 268 5.89 -14.32 23.02
C ARG A 268 6.52 -14.59 21.66
N VAL A 269 7.28 -15.69 21.56
CA VAL A 269 7.97 -16.10 20.34
C VAL A 269 7.06 -16.96 19.45
N PHE A 270 7.10 -16.70 18.15
CA PHE A 270 6.46 -17.46 17.08
C PHE A 270 7.51 -17.81 16.02
N ASP A 271 7.61 -19.09 15.70
CA ASP A 271 8.44 -19.60 14.60
C ASP A 271 7.64 -19.57 13.30
N LEU A 272 8.25 -19.04 12.23
CA LEU A 272 7.67 -18.93 10.90
C LEU A 272 8.35 -19.87 9.87
N ALA A 273 9.27 -20.72 10.32
CA ALA A 273 9.92 -21.73 9.49
C ALA A 273 8.94 -22.80 8.98
#